data_AF-A0A1L8DL32-F1
#
_entry.id   AF-A0A1L8DL32-F1
#
_cell.length_a   1.000
_cell.length_b   1.000
_cell.length_c   1.000
_cell.angle_alpha   90.00
_cell.angle_beta   90.00
_cell.angle_gamma   90.00
#
_symmetry.space_group_name_H-M   'P 1'
#
loop_
_entity.id
_entity.type
_entity.pdbx_description
1 polymer ?
#
loop_
_entity_poly.entity_id
_entity_poly.type
_entity_poly.pdbx_seq_one_letter_code
_entity_poly.pdbx_strand_id
1 'polypeptide(L)'
;INFHTVYPTQNHTVLYNVPINVQASETPIPRRGTPRWDSDHVRMPCSTMSQYPLRKSDGTSEVVSRWDLIKTALQPPINTSKELETAILSYNSKYAKTWSFRGLHKLFAESEEDSEAFFTRLLPKMMALALQLPHLVPSALPLLKQGCNQSISLSQEQIACLLANAFLCTFPRRNTSKWESEYGNYPDINFNRLFASTEARCLEKIKCICHYFKRILSQMPRGVVTFSRRYIDPRYLPRWDESTMRFSGIHVDVRTDGTIEDCRGLLQVDFANKFVGGGVLATGCVQEEIRFVICPELLISRLFTEVLNRTEALHVIGAEQFSEYTGYAGTFEWKGDFVDETPRDACGRRKCHIVAIDALHFAEEVQQFQAKLMIRELNKAYVGFLPCERGKPTYGVASGNWGCGAFNGDSKLKSLLQIMVCTLTRRDLVYFTFGDATLKSNIDELFTFLVEQNLAIRDVWRCLCEFSRKKLPGYTLYDYMYQKFRDPAPQTSKFSPGSSHSSPSPETPSLVDCLDDYYARDNPNKKKPPPIRSPPKTIADFFKKL
;
A
#
# COMPACT_ATOMS: atom_id res chain seq x y z
N ILE A 1 -6.73 11.63 16.17
CA ILE A 1 -6.52 10.16 16.21
C ILE A 1 -5.66 9.76 17.41
N ASN A 2 -6.08 8.77 18.21
CA ASN A 2 -5.23 8.10 19.21
C ASN A 2 -5.06 6.63 18.82
N PHE A 3 -3.87 6.29 18.32
CA PHE A 3 -3.53 4.92 17.93
C PHE A 3 -3.10 4.08 19.14
N HIS A 4 -3.08 2.75 19.00
CA HIS A 4 -2.64 1.83 20.07
C HIS A 4 -1.20 2.09 20.47
N THR A 5 -0.91 1.96 21.75
CA THR A 5 0.45 2.04 22.26
C THR A 5 1.33 0.96 21.63
N VAL A 6 2.56 1.34 21.27
CA VAL A 6 3.52 0.43 20.64
C VAL A 6 4.30 -0.31 21.72
N TYR A 7 4.13 -1.62 21.77
CA TYR A 7 4.93 -2.52 22.59
C TYR A 7 5.22 -3.81 21.81
N PRO A 8 6.36 -4.45 22.05
CA PRO A 8 6.66 -5.72 21.43
C PRO A 8 5.69 -6.80 21.90
N THR A 9 5.12 -7.53 20.94
CA THR A 9 4.26 -8.71 21.16
C THR A 9 4.65 -9.80 20.18
N GLN A 10 4.03 -10.98 20.26
CA GLN A 10 4.24 -12.04 19.27
C GLN A 10 3.97 -11.57 17.82
N ASN A 11 3.00 -10.66 17.64
CA ASN A 11 2.58 -10.16 16.34
C ASN A 11 3.07 -8.72 16.08
N HIS A 12 3.94 -8.17 16.93
CA HIS A 12 4.46 -6.81 16.78
C HIS A 12 5.95 -6.75 17.11
N THR A 13 6.77 -6.66 16.08
CA THR A 13 8.21 -6.44 16.22
C THR A 13 8.51 -4.95 16.37
N VAL A 14 9.16 -4.57 17.46
CA VAL A 14 9.58 -3.20 17.73
C VAL A 14 11.10 -3.16 17.79
N LEU A 15 11.73 -2.38 16.90
CA LEU A 15 13.18 -2.36 16.67
C LEU A 15 13.92 -1.26 17.44
N TYR A 16 13.23 -0.55 18.32
CA TYR A 16 13.78 0.43 19.25
C TYR A 16 13.27 0.14 20.69
N ASN A 17 13.93 0.73 21.68
CA ASN A 17 13.54 0.57 23.07
C ASN A 17 12.26 1.36 23.37
N VAL A 18 11.29 0.69 24.00
CA VAL A 18 10.03 1.28 24.46
C VAL A 18 9.98 1.30 25.99
N PRO A 19 9.25 2.25 26.61
CA PRO A 19 8.59 3.39 25.98
C PRO A 19 9.61 4.44 25.50
N ILE A 20 9.24 5.26 24.51
CA ILE A 20 10.06 6.42 24.11
C ILE A 20 9.61 7.66 24.89
N ASN A 21 10.56 8.56 25.17
CA ASN A 21 10.23 9.91 25.62
C ASN A 21 10.05 10.81 24.40
N VAL A 22 8.81 11.12 24.03
CA VAL A 22 8.49 11.97 22.87
C VAL A 22 8.99 13.42 22.99
N GLN A 23 9.35 13.85 24.21
CA GLN A 23 9.94 15.17 24.47
C GLN A 23 11.48 15.15 24.45
N ALA A 24 12.11 13.98 24.34
CA ALA A 24 13.56 13.88 24.34
C ALA A 24 14.16 14.52 23.08
N SER A 25 15.38 15.05 23.24
CA SER A 25 16.19 15.58 22.15
C SER A 25 16.91 14.49 21.35
N GLU A 26 16.85 13.24 21.80
CA GLU A 26 17.55 12.09 21.23
C GLU A 26 16.62 11.24 20.36
N THR A 27 17.19 10.48 19.43
CA THR A 27 16.45 9.51 18.63
C THR A 27 16.11 8.26 19.46
N PRO A 28 15.07 7.50 19.10
CA PRO A 28 14.75 6.25 19.78
C PRO A 28 15.92 5.27 19.75
N ILE A 29 16.39 4.85 20.94
CA ILE A 29 17.54 3.96 21.08
C ILE A 29 17.25 2.62 20.37
N PRO A 30 18.10 2.16 19.44
CA PRO A 30 17.93 0.86 18.79
C PRO A 30 17.85 -0.29 19.78
N ARG A 31 16.90 -1.20 19.54
CA ARG A 31 16.74 -2.39 20.36
C ARG A 31 17.76 -3.43 19.94
N ARG A 32 18.57 -3.91 20.89
CA ARG A 32 19.50 -5.01 20.67
C ARG A 32 18.74 -6.32 20.44
N GLY A 33 19.27 -7.16 19.56
CA GLY A 33 18.74 -8.46 19.24
C GLY A 33 19.75 -9.28 18.45
N THR A 34 19.36 -10.49 18.08
CA THR A 34 20.23 -11.38 17.29
C THR A 34 19.93 -11.20 15.81
N PRO A 35 20.94 -10.93 14.96
CA PRO A 35 20.74 -10.90 13.52
C PRO A 35 20.32 -12.29 13.02
N ARG A 36 19.50 -12.32 11.97
CA ARG A 36 19.02 -13.56 11.34
C ARG A 36 19.34 -13.56 9.86
N TRP A 37 19.65 -14.75 9.35
CA TRP A 37 19.79 -15.02 7.93
C TRP A 37 18.98 -16.28 7.62
N ASP A 38 17.66 -16.14 7.55
CA ASP A 38 16.70 -17.19 7.21
C ASP A 38 15.61 -16.66 6.26
N SER A 39 14.65 -17.51 5.90
CA SER A 39 13.56 -17.17 4.98
C SER A 39 12.46 -16.30 5.59
N ASP A 40 12.50 -16.01 6.89
CA ASP A 40 11.47 -15.25 7.61
C ASP A 40 11.92 -13.82 7.93
N HIS A 41 13.19 -13.50 7.67
CA HIS A 41 13.78 -12.19 7.93
C HIS A 41 14.47 -11.62 6.69
N VAL A 42 14.63 -10.30 6.69
CA VAL A 42 15.38 -9.59 5.65
C VAL A 42 16.84 -10.04 5.65
N ARG A 43 17.36 -10.42 4.46
CA ARG A 43 18.81 -10.63 4.26
C ARG A 43 19.55 -9.30 4.36
N MET A 44 20.07 -8.98 5.55
CA MET A 44 20.78 -7.71 5.79
C MET A 44 22.12 -7.64 5.05
N PRO A 45 22.47 -6.51 4.39
CA PRO A 45 23.76 -6.33 3.71
C PRO A 45 24.97 -6.58 4.61
N CYS A 46 24.88 -6.20 5.88
CA CYS A 46 25.92 -6.31 6.89
C CYS A 46 26.04 -7.69 7.55
N SER A 47 25.25 -8.67 7.12
CA SER A 47 25.36 -10.05 7.61
C SER A 47 26.69 -10.69 7.18
N THR A 48 27.30 -11.49 8.07
CA THR A 48 28.48 -12.32 7.74
C THR A 48 28.18 -13.36 6.66
N MET A 49 26.90 -13.73 6.49
CA MET A 49 26.42 -14.65 5.45
C MET A 49 26.22 -13.95 4.09
N SER A 50 26.32 -12.62 4.04
CA SER A 50 26.30 -11.84 2.80
C SER A 50 27.67 -11.95 2.12
N GLN A 51 27.86 -13.03 1.35
CA GLN A 51 29.10 -13.33 0.64
C GLN A 51 29.03 -12.99 -0.85
N TYR A 52 30.17 -12.68 -1.47
CA TYR A 52 30.28 -12.30 -2.87
C TYR A 52 31.45 -13.01 -3.58
N PRO A 53 31.26 -13.63 -4.76
CA PRO A 53 32.34 -14.20 -5.53
C PRO A 53 33.08 -13.09 -6.30
N LEU A 54 34.32 -12.82 -5.90
CA LEU A 54 35.21 -11.87 -6.57
C LEU A 54 36.11 -12.63 -7.56
N ARG A 55 36.03 -12.28 -8.85
CA ARG A 55 36.95 -12.80 -9.87
C ARG A 55 38.27 -12.03 -9.81
N LYS A 56 39.38 -12.74 -9.63
CA LYS A 56 40.73 -12.21 -9.70
C LYS A 56 41.20 -12.09 -11.15
N SER A 57 42.27 -11.32 -11.36
CA SER A 57 42.91 -11.12 -12.65
C SER A 57 43.47 -12.40 -13.26
N ASP A 58 43.85 -13.37 -12.43
CA ASP A 58 44.31 -14.72 -12.82
C ASP A 58 43.17 -15.67 -13.23
N GLY A 59 41.91 -15.21 -13.22
CA GLY A 59 40.72 -15.99 -13.56
C GLY A 59 40.14 -16.82 -12.41
N THR A 60 40.80 -16.88 -11.25
CA THR A 60 40.27 -17.56 -10.06
C THR A 60 39.14 -16.76 -9.41
N SER A 61 38.27 -17.42 -8.64
CA SER A 61 37.19 -16.76 -7.90
C SER A 61 37.35 -17.01 -6.40
N GLU A 62 37.40 -15.93 -5.62
CA GLU A 62 37.44 -15.98 -4.16
C GLU A 62 36.10 -15.52 -3.59
N VAL A 63 35.59 -16.21 -2.57
CA VAL A 63 34.38 -15.80 -1.88
C VAL A 63 34.76 -14.88 -0.72
N VAL A 64 34.36 -13.61 -0.82
CA VAL A 64 34.68 -12.58 0.19
C VAL A 64 33.41 -12.07 0.87
N SER A 65 33.59 -11.41 2.01
CA SER A 65 32.52 -10.68 2.69
C SER A 65 32.03 -9.52 1.81
N ARG A 66 30.75 -9.55 1.43
CA ARG A 66 30.16 -8.50 0.61
C ARG A 66 30.06 -7.18 1.36
N TRP A 67 29.88 -7.23 2.68
CA TRP A 67 29.86 -6.02 3.50
C TRP A 67 31.22 -5.33 3.56
N ASP A 68 32.32 -6.09 3.58
CA ASP A 68 33.66 -5.52 3.51
C ASP A 68 33.91 -4.86 2.14
N LEU A 69 33.46 -5.49 1.04
CA LEU A 69 33.48 -4.86 -0.28
C LEU A 69 32.68 -3.54 -0.31
N ILE A 70 31.48 -3.51 0.28
CA ILE A 70 30.66 -2.30 0.37
C ILE A 70 31.40 -1.22 1.17
N LYS A 71 31.97 -1.54 2.34
CA LYS A 71 32.77 -0.59 3.12
C LYS A 71 33.93 -0.02 2.32
N THR A 72 34.69 -0.87 1.63
CA THR A 72 35.83 -0.45 0.81
C THR A 72 35.39 0.43 -0.36
N ALA A 73 34.29 0.09 -1.04
CA ALA A 73 33.77 0.88 -2.15
C ALA A 73 33.24 2.25 -1.73
N LEU A 74 32.77 2.36 -0.47
CA LEU A 74 32.22 3.59 0.09
C LEU A 74 33.22 4.35 0.99
N GLN A 75 34.48 3.93 1.06
CA GLN A 75 35.51 4.62 1.85
C GLN A 75 36.10 5.85 1.13
N PRO A 76 36.41 5.80 -0.19
CA PRO A 76 36.91 6.98 -0.91
C PRO A 76 35.82 8.04 -1.10
N PRO A 77 36.21 9.32 -1.26
CA PRO A 77 35.30 10.35 -1.77
C PRO A 77 34.77 9.96 -3.16
N ILE A 78 33.46 10.17 -3.36
CA ILE A 78 32.78 9.96 -4.64
C ILE A 78 32.28 11.33 -5.11
N ASN A 79 32.93 11.89 -6.12
CA ASN A 79 32.75 13.27 -6.56
C ASN A 79 31.85 13.39 -7.80
N THR A 80 31.53 12.28 -8.47
CA THR A 80 30.73 12.30 -9.69
C THR A 80 29.73 11.15 -9.75
N SER A 81 28.70 11.32 -10.59
CA SER A 81 27.70 10.26 -10.83
C SER A 81 28.31 8.99 -11.46
N LYS A 82 29.41 9.12 -12.21
CA LYS A 82 30.15 7.99 -12.79
C LYS A 82 30.98 7.25 -11.74
N GLU A 83 31.58 7.96 -10.79
CA GLU A 83 32.25 7.35 -9.65
C GLU A 83 31.25 6.62 -8.75
N LEU A 84 30.05 7.18 -8.55
CA LEU A 84 28.97 6.53 -7.80
C LEU A 84 28.50 5.25 -8.49
N GLU A 85 28.29 5.27 -9.81
CA GLU A 85 28.02 4.07 -10.60
C GLU A 85 29.12 3.02 -10.41
N THR A 86 30.38 3.43 -10.52
CA THR A 86 31.54 2.54 -10.37
C THR A 86 31.58 1.90 -8.98
N ALA A 87 31.36 2.68 -7.93
CA ALA A 87 31.28 2.19 -6.56
C ALA A 87 30.14 1.17 -6.39
N ILE A 88 28.93 1.49 -6.85
CA ILE A 88 27.76 0.59 -6.75
C ILE A 88 28.00 -0.72 -7.51
N LEU A 89 28.60 -0.66 -8.70
CA LEU A 89 28.87 -1.83 -9.52
C LEU A 89 30.01 -2.69 -8.99
N SER A 90 30.92 -2.16 -8.16
CA SER A 90 32.02 -2.96 -7.57
C SER A 90 31.50 -4.13 -6.71
N TYR A 91 30.43 -3.93 -5.94
CA TYR A 91 29.76 -4.96 -5.14
C TYR A 91 28.46 -5.49 -5.79
N ASN A 92 28.23 -5.14 -7.06
CA ASN A 92 27.15 -5.63 -7.93
C ASN A 92 27.68 -6.04 -9.32
N SER A 93 28.91 -6.52 -9.42
CA SER A 93 29.63 -6.73 -10.70
C SER A 93 28.91 -7.65 -11.70
N LYS A 94 28.06 -8.58 -11.21
CA LYS A 94 27.17 -9.39 -12.07
C LYS A 94 26.27 -8.53 -12.98
N TYR A 95 25.93 -7.33 -12.53
CA TYR A 95 25.01 -6.42 -13.20
C TYR A 95 25.69 -5.30 -13.97
N ALA A 96 27.03 -5.25 -14.00
CA ALA A 96 27.81 -4.17 -14.65
C ALA A 96 27.50 -3.98 -16.14
N LYS A 97 27.01 -5.02 -16.83
CA LYS A 97 26.60 -4.95 -18.24
C LYS A 97 25.11 -4.67 -18.44
N THR A 98 24.29 -4.81 -17.40
CA THR A 98 22.82 -4.79 -17.51
C THR A 98 22.17 -3.60 -16.81
N TRP A 99 22.79 -3.09 -15.74
CA TRP A 99 22.33 -1.89 -15.07
C TRP A 99 22.80 -0.65 -15.83
N SER A 100 21.95 0.37 -15.83
CA SER A 100 22.22 1.65 -16.47
C SER A 100 22.00 2.74 -15.44
N PHE A 101 22.84 3.77 -15.47
CA PHE A 101 22.76 4.94 -14.58
C PHE A 101 22.48 6.23 -15.36
N ARG A 102 21.99 6.13 -16.62
CA ARG A 102 21.77 7.27 -17.52
C ARG A 102 20.89 8.36 -16.92
N GLY A 103 19.84 7.98 -16.18
CA GLY A 103 18.97 8.94 -15.49
C GLY A 103 19.73 9.71 -14.41
N LEU A 104 20.52 9.01 -13.61
CA LEU A 104 21.35 9.62 -12.57
C LEU A 104 22.41 10.56 -13.15
N HIS A 105 23.08 10.15 -14.24
CA HIS A 105 24.05 11.02 -14.91
C HIS A 105 23.40 12.24 -15.52
N LYS A 106 22.21 12.09 -16.13
CA LYS A 106 21.46 13.20 -16.71
C LYS A 106 21.11 14.23 -15.63
N LEU A 107 20.51 13.79 -14.52
CA LEU A 107 20.12 14.69 -13.42
C LEU A 107 21.30 15.55 -12.94
N PHE A 108 22.44 14.94 -12.67
CA PHE A 108 23.60 15.65 -12.14
C PHE A 108 24.46 16.35 -13.21
N ALA A 109 24.08 16.26 -14.48
CA ALA A 109 24.64 17.08 -15.55
C ALA A 109 23.83 18.36 -15.81
N GLU A 110 22.60 18.46 -15.28
CA GLU A 110 21.71 19.61 -15.49
C GLU A 110 22.13 20.85 -14.67
N SER A 111 22.77 20.66 -13.51
CA SER A 111 23.17 21.72 -12.59
C SER A 111 24.49 21.36 -11.90
N GLU A 112 25.54 22.15 -12.16
CA GLU A 112 26.87 21.95 -11.55
C GLU A 112 26.83 22.20 -10.04
N GLU A 113 26.09 23.22 -9.60
CA GLU A 113 25.91 23.54 -8.17
C GLU A 113 25.21 22.41 -7.43
N ASP A 114 24.11 21.86 -7.96
CA ASP A 114 23.39 20.75 -7.33
C ASP A 114 24.21 19.46 -7.33
N SER A 115 24.98 19.23 -8.39
CA SER A 115 25.91 18.11 -8.50
C SER A 115 27.00 18.19 -7.43
N GLU A 116 27.69 19.33 -7.33
CA GLU A 116 28.68 19.57 -6.28
C GLU A 116 28.05 19.43 -4.89
N ALA A 117 26.88 20.04 -4.66
CA ALA A 117 26.15 19.93 -3.40
C ALA A 117 25.85 18.48 -3.02
N PHE A 118 25.42 17.68 -3.99
CA PHE A 118 25.12 16.28 -3.77
C PHE A 118 26.38 15.48 -3.44
N PHE A 119 27.39 15.49 -4.32
CA PHE A 119 28.55 14.59 -4.21
C PHE A 119 29.51 14.99 -3.08
N THR A 120 29.70 16.29 -2.82
CA THR A 120 30.66 16.74 -1.79
C THR A 120 30.06 16.87 -0.40
N ARG A 121 28.74 17.14 -0.28
CA ARG A 121 28.10 17.40 1.02
C ARG A 121 27.08 16.35 1.43
N LEU A 122 26.20 15.92 0.51
CA LEU A 122 25.08 15.04 0.86
C LEU A 122 25.46 13.55 0.83
N LEU A 123 26.02 13.08 -0.29
CA LEU A 123 26.36 11.68 -0.51
C LEU A 123 27.31 11.12 0.56
N PRO A 124 28.37 11.82 1.02
CA PRO A 124 29.24 11.30 2.07
C PRO A 124 28.49 11.05 3.38
N LYS A 125 27.52 11.91 3.72
CA LYS A 125 26.66 11.73 4.89
C LYS A 125 25.70 10.55 4.71
N MET A 126 25.16 10.35 3.51
CA MET A 126 24.35 9.16 3.19
C MET A 126 25.15 7.86 3.29
N MET A 127 26.39 7.85 2.79
CA MET A 127 27.32 6.73 2.90
C MET A 127 27.64 6.42 4.36
N ALA A 128 27.99 7.44 5.16
CA ALA A 128 28.24 7.29 6.59
C ALA A 128 27.01 6.71 7.32
N LEU A 129 25.82 7.22 7.03
CA LEU A 129 24.57 6.70 7.60
C LEU A 129 24.32 5.24 7.18
N ALA A 130 24.53 4.89 5.91
CA ALA A 130 24.36 3.52 5.43
C ALA A 130 25.31 2.53 6.15
N LEU A 131 26.55 2.94 6.41
CA LEU A 131 27.55 2.13 7.10
C LEU A 131 27.27 1.96 8.61
N GLN A 132 26.38 2.76 9.20
CA GLN A 132 25.90 2.56 10.57
C GLN A 132 24.85 1.44 10.71
N LEU A 133 24.44 0.80 9.61
CA LEU A 133 23.42 -0.26 9.61
C LEU A 133 23.54 -1.32 10.73
N PRO A 134 24.70 -1.94 11.00
CA PRO A 134 24.82 -2.93 12.07
C PRO A 134 24.59 -2.36 13.48
N HIS A 135 24.79 -1.05 13.67
CA HIS A 135 24.56 -0.37 14.96
C HIS A 135 23.11 0.10 15.11
N LEU A 136 22.50 0.61 14.02
CA LEU A 136 21.15 1.16 14.04
C LEU A 136 20.07 0.07 13.92
N VAL A 137 20.37 -1.04 13.24
CA VAL A 137 19.43 -2.18 13.08
C VAL A 137 20.13 -3.49 13.51
N PRO A 138 20.48 -3.64 14.80
CA PRO A 138 21.19 -4.83 15.28
C PRO A 138 20.26 -6.06 15.41
N SER A 139 18.95 -5.83 15.49
CA SER A 139 17.92 -6.87 15.57
C SER A 139 17.48 -7.33 14.18
N ALA A 140 17.04 -8.58 14.07
CA ALA A 140 16.46 -9.09 12.83
C ALA A 140 15.16 -8.37 12.47
N LEU A 141 15.03 -8.01 11.19
CA LEU A 141 13.85 -7.39 10.60
C LEU A 141 13.00 -8.48 9.92
N PRO A 142 11.82 -8.85 10.47
CA PRO A 142 10.99 -9.91 9.91
C PRO A 142 10.36 -9.49 8.59
N LEU A 143 10.00 -10.47 7.78
CA LEU A 143 9.20 -10.30 6.58
C LEU A 143 7.70 -10.38 6.93
N LEU A 144 6.93 -9.39 6.48
CA LEU A 144 5.47 -9.40 6.55
C LEU A 144 4.91 -10.30 5.45
N LYS A 145 4.85 -11.61 5.76
CA LYS A 145 4.40 -12.67 4.84
C LYS A 145 2.89 -12.75 4.67
N GLN A 146 2.46 -13.32 3.55
CA GLN A 146 1.07 -13.62 3.25
C GLN A 146 0.39 -14.47 4.34
N GLY A 147 -0.90 -14.22 4.56
CA GLY A 147 -1.73 -14.95 5.50
C GLY A 147 -1.46 -14.64 6.99
N CYS A 148 -0.55 -13.70 7.28
CA CYS A 148 -0.15 -13.36 8.63
C CYS A 148 -0.57 -11.94 9.02
N ASN A 149 -1.03 -11.77 10.27
CA ASN A 149 -1.24 -10.46 10.89
C ASN A 149 -0.01 -10.10 11.72
N GLN A 150 0.84 -9.22 11.20
CA GLN A 150 2.08 -8.83 11.88
C GLN A 150 2.37 -7.34 11.68
N SER A 151 2.98 -6.73 12.68
CA SER A 151 3.41 -5.34 12.67
C SER A 151 4.90 -5.18 12.92
N ILE A 152 5.50 -4.16 12.32
CA ILE A 152 6.87 -3.74 12.51
C ILE A 152 6.87 -2.25 12.85
N SER A 153 7.50 -1.86 13.97
CA SER A 153 7.76 -0.46 14.29
C SER A 153 9.26 -0.18 14.27
N LEU A 154 9.63 0.83 13.48
CA LEU A 154 11.00 1.32 13.27
C LEU A 154 11.06 2.79 13.69
N SER A 155 12.21 3.26 14.18
CA SER A 155 12.45 4.70 14.26
C SER A 155 12.66 5.28 12.85
N GLN A 156 12.39 6.57 12.67
CA GLN A 156 12.64 7.24 11.38
C GLN A 156 14.14 7.19 11.02
N GLU A 157 15.04 7.21 12.02
CA GLU A 157 16.49 7.01 11.83
C GLU A 157 16.86 5.61 11.30
N GLN A 158 16.20 4.56 11.78
CA GLN A 158 16.40 3.20 11.26
C GLN A 158 15.93 3.10 9.80
N ILE A 159 14.79 3.71 9.48
CA ILE A 159 14.27 3.77 8.11
C ILE A 159 15.24 4.51 7.20
N ALA A 160 15.73 5.66 7.64
CA ALA A 160 16.73 6.45 6.92
C ALA A 160 18.00 5.65 6.59
N CYS A 161 18.53 4.91 7.57
CA CYS A 161 19.69 4.04 7.37
C CYS A 161 19.43 2.92 6.36
N LEU A 162 18.26 2.29 6.42
CA LEU A 162 17.87 1.26 5.47
C LEU A 162 17.65 1.83 4.06
N LEU A 163 17.06 3.03 3.93
CA LEU A 163 16.87 3.70 2.64
C LEU A 163 18.19 4.17 2.04
N ALA A 164 19.16 4.62 2.85
CA ALA A 164 20.50 4.92 2.36
C ALA A 164 21.17 3.66 1.76
N ASN A 165 20.99 2.51 2.41
CA ASN A 165 21.42 1.21 1.88
C ASN A 165 20.69 0.80 0.58
N ALA A 166 19.39 1.13 0.45
CA ALA A 166 18.59 0.90 -0.75
C ALA A 166 19.03 1.78 -1.92
N PHE A 167 19.29 3.07 -1.66
CA PHE A 167 19.83 4.03 -2.63
C PHE A 167 21.18 3.58 -3.17
N LEU A 168 22.06 3.08 -2.30
CA LEU A 168 23.37 2.53 -2.65
C LEU A 168 23.32 1.08 -3.18
N CYS A 169 22.12 0.53 -3.40
CA CYS A 169 21.89 -0.79 -3.99
C CYS A 169 22.61 -1.96 -3.26
N THR A 170 22.62 -1.93 -1.93
CA THR A 170 23.38 -2.88 -1.11
C THR A 170 22.63 -4.18 -0.78
N PHE A 171 21.29 -4.18 -0.81
CA PHE A 171 20.50 -5.34 -0.37
C PHE A 171 20.77 -6.58 -1.24
N PRO A 172 21.27 -7.69 -0.65
CA PRO A 172 21.55 -8.93 -1.37
C PRO A 172 20.26 -9.65 -1.74
N ARG A 173 20.33 -10.50 -2.79
CA ARG A 173 19.20 -11.34 -3.27
C ARG A 173 17.98 -10.56 -3.81
N ARG A 174 18.04 -9.22 -3.90
CA ARG A 174 16.93 -8.34 -4.34
C ARG A 174 17.04 -7.82 -5.78
N ASN A 175 17.95 -8.36 -6.58
CA ASN A 175 18.34 -7.80 -7.87
C ASN A 175 17.95 -8.67 -9.08
N THR A 176 17.13 -9.71 -8.87
CA THR A 176 16.66 -10.58 -9.96
C THR A 176 15.16 -10.41 -10.12
N SER A 177 14.71 -10.33 -11.37
CA SER A 177 13.30 -10.25 -11.74
C SER A 177 12.64 -11.63 -11.92
N LYS A 178 13.37 -12.72 -11.65
CA LYS A 178 12.83 -14.08 -11.79
C LYS A 178 11.87 -14.37 -10.64
N TRP A 179 10.65 -14.78 -10.98
CA TRP A 179 9.59 -15.10 -10.03
C TRP A 179 9.98 -16.23 -9.07
N GLU A 180 10.76 -17.20 -9.54
CA GLU A 180 11.19 -18.37 -8.77
C GLU A 180 12.33 -18.07 -7.79
N SER A 181 12.82 -16.83 -7.77
CA SER A 181 13.84 -16.41 -6.82
C SER A 181 13.28 -16.25 -5.41
N GLU A 182 14.15 -16.31 -4.40
CA GLU A 182 13.79 -16.17 -2.97
C GLU A 182 12.88 -14.97 -2.68
N TYR A 183 13.05 -13.85 -3.40
CA TYR A 183 12.29 -12.62 -3.23
C TYR A 183 11.42 -12.28 -4.45
N GLY A 184 11.09 -13.24 -5.32
CA GLY A 184 10.28 -13.01 -6.53
C GLY A 184 8.85 -12.53 -6.23
N ASN A 185 8.36 -12.78 -5.02
CA ASN A 185 7.09 -12.31 -4.46
C ASN A 185 7.23 -11.05 -3.58
N TYR A 186 8.36 -10.35 -3.59
CA TYR A 186 8.55 -9.06 -2.93
C TYR A 186 8.83 -7.94 -3.95
N PRO A 187 8.46 -6.68 -3.67
CA PRO A 187 8.79 -5.56 -4.54
C PRO A 187 10.31 -5.33 -4.64
N ASP A 188 10.75 -4.62 -5.68
CA ASP A 188 12.14 -4.14 -5.78
C ASP A 188 12.44 -3.16 -4.63
N ILE A 189 13.63 -3.23 -4.02
CA ILE A 189 14.05 -2.26 -2.99
C ILE A 189 15.29 -1.43 -3.40
N ASN A 190 16.20 -1.99 -4.19
CA ASN A 190 17.39 -1.27 -4.66
C ASN A 190 17.03 -0.29 -5.81
N PHE A 191 17.68 0.87 -5.86
CA PHE A 191 17.22 2.01 -6.68
C PHE A 191 17.75 1.97 -8.12
N ASN A 192 18.47 0.91 -8.51
CA ASN A 192 19.14 0.78 -9.80
C ASN A 192 18.20 1.00 -11.01
N ARG A 193 16.93 0.62 -10.92
CA ARG A 193 15.95 0.84 -12.01
C ARG A 193 15.51 2.31 -12.14
N LEU A 194 15.47 3.04 -11.03
CA LEU A 194 15.16 4.47 -11.03
C LEU A 194 16.31 5.25 -11.65
N PHE A 195 17.55 4.89 -11.32
CA PHE A 195 18.76 5.50 -11.89
C PHE A 195 18.91 5.29 -13.41
N ALA A 196 18.26 4.27 -13.97
CA ALA A 196 18.34 3.96 -15.39
C ALA A 196 17.47 4.86 -16.29
N SER A 197 16.38 5.42 -15.76
CA SER A 197 15.37 6.13 -16.55
C SER A 197 15.68 7.62 -16.70
N THR A 198 15.64 8.13 -17.92
CA THR A 198 15.86 9.55 -18.26
C THR A 198 14.58 10.36 -18.39
N GLU A 199 13.42 9.75 -18.11
CA GLU A 199 12.11 10.41 -18.13
C GLU A 199 12.03 11.47 -17.03
N ALA A 200 11.45 12.64 -17.33
CA ALA A 200 11.39 13.78 -16.40
C ALA A 200 10.85 13.37 -15.03
N ARG A 201 9.69 12.69 -14.98
CA ARG A 201 9.10 12.16 -13.74
C ARG A 201 10.06 11.31 -12.90
N CYS A 202 10.97 10.57 -13.50
CA CYS A 202 11.95 9.76 -12.76
C CYS A 202 13.04 10.63 -12.13
N LEU A 203 13.48 11.67 -12.82
CA LEU A 203 14.44 12.65 -12.30
C LEU A 203 13.83 13.43 -11.13
N GLU A 204 12.57 13.85 -11.26
CA GLU A 204 11.80 14.53 -10.20
C GLU A 204 11.60 13.65 -8.95
N LYS A 205 11.39 12.34 -9.14
CA LYS A 205 11.40 11.38 -8.03
C LYS A 205 12.75 11.30 -7.32
N ILE A 206 13.87 11.31 -8.06
CA ILE A 206 15.20 11.35 -7.47
C ILE A 206 15.40 12.66 -6.69
N LYS A 207 14.92 13.81 -7.19
CA LYS A 207 14.95 15.09 -6.46
C LYS A 207 14.22 15.00 -5.12
N CYS A 208 13.01 14.42 -5.08
CA CYS A 208 12.27 14.18 -3.83
C CYS A 208 13.08 13.34 -2.82
N ILE A 209 13.70 12.26 -3.28
CA ILE A 209 14.51 11.35 -2.45
C ILE A 209 15.78 12.07 -1.92
N CYS A 210 16.48 12.80 -2.79
CA CYS A 210 17.64 13.60 -2.40
C CYS A 210 17.24 14.68 -1.37
N HIS A 211 16.09 15.32 -1.57
CA HIS A 211 15.54 16.29 -0.63
C HIS A 211 15.25 15.66 0.74
N TYR A 212 14.63 14.47 0.79
CA TYR A 212 14.47 13.72 2.03
C TYR A 212 15.80 13.50 2.76
N PHE A 213 16.82 12.96 2.08
CA PHE A 213 18.13 12.76 2.70
C PHE A 213 18.76 14.07 3.17
N LYS A 214 18.64 15.16 2.38
CA LYS A 214 19.11 16.49 2.77
C LYS A 214 18.46 16.96 4.07
N ARG A 215 17.14 16.77 4.21
CA ARG A 215 16.37 17.14 5.41
C ARG A 215 16.80 16.32 6.62
N ILE A 216 16.78 15.00 6.53
CA ILE A 216 17.03 14.12 7.67
C ILE A 216 18.50 14.12 8.13
N LEU A 217 19.45 14.38 7.23
CA LEU A 217 20.88 14.48 7.57
C LEU A 217 21.27 15.87 8.07
N SER A 218 20.40 16.87 7.91
CA SER A 218 20.53 18.17 8.57
C SER A 218 19.94 18.13 9.98
N GLN A 219 18.79 17.46 10.14
CA GLN A 219 18.15 17.24 11.43
C GLN A 219 17.45 15.88 11.43
N MET A 220 18.02 14.91 12.15
CA MET A 220 17.49 13.55 12.20
C MET A 220 16.10 13.54 12.85
N PRO A 221 15.06 13.00 12.19
CA PRO A 221 13.74 12.86 12.77
C PRO A 221 13.74 11.85 13.92
N ARG A 222 13.00 12.16 14.98
CA ARG A 222 13.00 11.42 16.25
C ARG A 222 11.77 10.55 16.45
N GLY A 223 10.89 10.50 15.45
CA GLY A 223 9.67 9.70 15.55
C GLY A 223 9.87 8.26 15.13
N VAL A 224 8.72 7.60 14.98
CA VAL A 224 8.65 6.19 14.61
C VAL A 224 7.56 6.00 13.57
N VAL A 225 7.70 4.94 12.78
CA VAL A 225 6.71 4.53 11.78
C VAL A 225 6.35 3.07 12.05
N THR A 226 5.07 2.75 11.97
CA THR A 226 4.55 1.39 12.15
C THR A 226 3.94 0.88 10.85
N PHE A 227 4.37 -0.28 10.42
CA PHE A 227 3.86 -1.01 9.26
C PHE A 227 3.11 -2.24 9.77
N SER A 228 1.86 -2.42 9.38
CA SER A 228 1.02 -3.52 9.83
C SER A 228 0.40 -4.22 8.62
N ARG A 229 0.81 -5.46 8.35
CA ARG A 229 0.10 -6.32 7.41
C ARG A 229 -1.16 -6.83 8.11
N ARG A 230 -2.30 -6.62 7.46
CA ARG A 230 -3.58 -7.13 7.90
C ARG A 230 -4.03 -8.22 6.96
N TYR A 231 -4.50 -9.32 7.53
CA TYR A 231 -5.12 -10.44 6.84
C TYR A 231 -6.45 -10.78 7.52
N ILE A 232 -7.50 -10.93 6.71
CA ILE A 232 -8.78 -11.50 7.15
C ILE A 232 -8.97 -12.85 6.47
N ASP A 233 -9.17 -13.89 7.27
CA ASP A 233 -9.54 -15.21 6.77
C ASP A 233 -10.88 -15.10 6.01
N PRO A 234 -10.98 -15.67 4.79
CA PRO A 234 -12.19 -15.58 3.98
C PRO A 234 -13.50 -15.94 4.70
N ARG A 235 -13.44 -16.82 5.71
CA ARG A 235 -14.61 -17.24 6.51
C ARG A 235 -15.19 -16.12 7.37
N TYR A 236 -14.44 -15.06 7.62
CA TYR A 236 -14.87 -13.90 8.40
C TYR A 236 -15.19 -12.66 7.54
N LEU A 237 -15.15 -12.80 6.21
CA LEU A 237 -15.57 -11.73 5.30
C LEU A 237 -17.10 -11.57 5.33
N PRO A 238 -17.61 -10.35 5.08
CA PRO A 238 -19.03 -10.07 5.18
C PRO A 238 -19.86 -10.72 4.08
N ARG A 239 -21.10 -11.07 4.43
CA ARG A 239 -22.15 -11.43 3.48
C ARG A 239 -22.87 -10.17 2.98
N TRP A 240 -22.40 -9.64 1.85
CA TRP A 240 -22.94 -8.42 1.23
C TRP A 240 -24.42 -8.54 0.85
N ASP A 241 -24.87 -9.76 0.55
CA ASP A 241 -26.25 -10.14 0.22
C ASP A 241 -27.20 -10.24 1.42
N GLU A 242 -26.65 -10.30 2.64
CA GLU A 242 -27.42 -10.41 3.88
C GLU A 242 -27.41 -9.10 4.69
N SER A 243 -26.48 -8.20 4.41
CA SER A 243 -26.29 -6.96 5.18
C SER A 243 -27.51 -6.03 5.12
N THR A 244 -28.10 -5.77 6.29
CA THR A 244 -29.23 -4.85 6.47
C THR A 244 -28.79 -3.43 6.83
N MET A 245 -27.50 -3.13 6.77
CA MET A 245 -26.99 -1.80 7.09
C MET A 245 -27.42 -0.78 6.03
N ARG A 246 -27.81 0.40 6.51
CA ARG A 246 -28.42 1.47 5.71
C ARG A 246 -27.44 2.61 5.50
N PHE A 247 -27.50 3.22 4.32
CA PHE A 247 -26.58 4.30 3.90
C PHE A 247 -26.72 5.58 4.74
N SER A 248 -27.87 5.80 5.38
CA SER A 248 -28.14 6.94 6.26
C SER A 248 -27.26 7.01 7.53
N GLY A 249 -26.46 5.99 7.80
CA GLY A 249 -25.60 5.95 8.99
C GLY A 249 -24.14 6.33 8.75
N ILE A 250 -23.84 6.99 7.63
CA ILE A 250 -22.54 7.63 7.34
C ILE A 250 -22.78 8.95 6.60
N HIS A 251 -21.77 9.81 6.57
CA HIS A 251 -21.69 10.95 5.67
C HIS A 251 -20.74 10.67 4.51
N VAL A 252 -21.08 11.16 3.31
CA VAL A 252 -20.22 11.14 2.12
C VAL A 252 -20.03 12.58 1.65
N ASP A 253 -18.78 13.04 1.69
CA ASP A 253 -18.35 14.37 1.22
C ASP A 253 -17.54 14.20 -0.06
N VAL A 254 -18.11 14.60 -1.21
CA VAL A 254 -17.47 14.44 -2.52
C VAL A 254 -16.85 15.77 -2.95
N ARG A 255 -15.56 15.77 -3.26
CA ARG A 255 -14.78 16.97 -3.60
C ARG A 255 -14.14 16.86 -4.98
N THR A 256 -14.17 17.97 -5.71
CA THR A 256 -13.47 18.11 -7.00
C THR A 256 -12.01 18.52 -6.82
N ASP A 257 -11.73 19.28 -5.78
CA ASP A 257 -10.44 19.87 -5.46
C ASP A 257 -9.83 19.25 -4.20
N GLY A 258 -8.54 19.52 -3.99
CA GLY A 258 -7.73 18.93 -2.93
C GLY A 258 -7.29 17.51 -3.23
N THR A 259 -6.53 16.95 -2.29
CA THR A 259 -5.92 15.62 -2.42
C THR A 259 -6.16 14.78 -1.17
N ILE A 260 -5.87 13.47 -1.28
CA ILE A 260 -6.07 12.52 -0.18
C ILE A 260 -5.10 12.81 0.98
N GLU A 261 -3.87 13.21 0.67
CA GLU A 261 -2.82 13.57 1.63
C GLU A 261 -3.16 14.80 2.47
N ASP A 262 -3.97 15.72 1.95
CA ASP A 262 -4.46 16.91 2.68
C ASP A 262 -5.40 16.54 3.83
N CYS A 263 -6.00 15.35 3.81
CA CYS A 263 -6.97 14.90 4.80
C CYS A 263 -6.32 14.40 6.10
N ARG A 264 -5.72 15.32 6.87
CA ARG A 264 -5.13 15.02 8.18
C ARG A 264 -6.19 14.41 9.12
N GLY A 265 -5.82 13.36 9.84
CA GLY A 265 -6.71 12.73 10.82
C GLY A 265 -7.75 11.75 10.27
N LEU A 266 -7.77 11.52 8.95
CA LEU A 266 -8.54 10.45 8.31
C LEU A 266 -7.65 9.25 7.94
N LEU A 267 -8.27 8.12 7.61
CA LEU A 267 -7.57 7.01 6.96
C LEU A 267 -7.39 7.34 5.48
N GLN A 268 -6.16 7.55 5.06
CA GLN A 268 -5.81 7.94 3.70
C GLN A 268 -5.55 6.69 2.85
N VAL A 269 -6.27 6.55 1.74
CA VAL A 269 -6.16 5.39 0.86
C VAL A 269 -5.02 5.58 -0.13
N ASP A 270 -4.12 4.62 -0.16
CA ASP A 270 -3.12 4.42 -1.20
C ASP A 270 -3.68 3.45 -2.25
N PHE A 271 -3.77 3.91 -3.50
CA PHE A 271 -4.29 3.17 -4.64
C PHE A 271 -3.23 2.21 -5.17
N ALA A 272 -2.93 1.22 -4.32
CA ALA A 272 -1.72 0.46 -4.41
C ALA A 272 -1.67 -0.49 -5.61
N ASN A 273 -0.46 -0.88 -5.99
CA ASN A 273 -0.21 -2.16 -6.62
C ASN A 273 -0.15 -3.26 -5.56
N LYS A 274 -0.49 -4.52 -5.92
CA LYS A 274 -0.32 -5.66 -5.00
C LYS A 274 1.12 -5.80 -4.51
N PHE A 275 2.10 -5.38 -5.33
CA PHE A 275 3.46 -5.12 -4.89
C PHE A 275 3.55 -3.66 -4.44
N VAL A 276 3.39 -3.44 -3.14
CA VAL A 276 3.30 -2.11 -2.52
C VAL A 276 4.39 -1.15 -3.00
N GLY A 277 4.02 0.10 -3.25
CA GLY A 277 4.84 1.14 -3.88
C GLY A 277 4.95 1.01 -5.41
N GLY A 278 4.28 0.02 -6.02
CA GLY A 278 4.18 -0.14 -7.47
C GLY A 278 5.50 0.05 -8.21
N GLY A 279 5.48 0.94 -9.19
CA GLY A 279 6.61 1.31 -10.03
C GLY A 279 7.46 2.45 -9.49
N VAL A 280 7.44 2.76 -8.18
CA VAL A 280 8.09 3.96 -7.62
C VAL A 280 9.59 4.01 -7.90
N LEU A 281 10.27 2.86 -7.83
CA LEU A 281 11.69 2.70 -8.16
C LEU A 281 11.95 2.41 -9.65
N ALA A 282 10.97 2.67 -10.51
CA ALA A 282 11.06 2.54 -11.96
C ALA A 282 10.32 3.72 -12.63
N THR A 283 9.42 3.47 -13.59
CA THR A 283 8.71 4.51 -14.34
C THR A 283 7.32 4.86 -13.80
N GLY A 284 6.82 4.15 -12.79
CA GLY A 284 5.53 4.48 -12.15
C GLY A 284 5.56 5.88 -11.51
N CYS A 285 4.49 6.65 -11.68
CA CYS A 285 4.37 8.01 -11.15
C CYS A 285 2.89 8.45 -11.05
N VAL A 286 2.02 7.53 -10.64
CA VAL A 286 0.61 7.87 -10.36
C VAL A 286 0.44 8.05 -8.85
N GLN A 287 -0.78 7.98 -8.32
CA GLN A 287 -1.09 8.30 -6.92
C GLN A 287 -0.19 7.55 -5.90
N GLU A 288 -0.01 6.23 -6.03
CA GLU A 288 0.84 5.44 -5.13
C GLU A 288 2.30 5.91 -5.18
N GLU A 289 2.91 5.98 -6.37
CA GLU A 289 4.32 6.32 -6.47
C GLU A 289 4.61 7.78 -6.05
N ILE A 290 3.71 8.70 -6.35
CA ILE A 290 3.80 10.10 -5.89
C ILE A 290 3.79 10.11 -4.37
N ARG A 291 2.84 9.41 -3.73
CA ARG A 291 2.77 9.37 -2.28
C ARG A 291 4.05 8.80 -1.65
N PHE A 292 4.64 7.79 -2.27
CA PHE A 292 5.88 7.16 -1.79
C PHE A 292 7.12 8.04 -1.94
N VAL A 293 7.17 8.99 -2.89
CA VAL A 293 8.32 9.91 -3.01
C VAL A 293 8.17 11.19 -2.22
N ILE A 294 6.95 11.67 -1.96
CA ILE A 294 6.74 12.80 -1.03
C ILE A 294 6.79 12.35 0.43
N CYS A 295 6.51 11.07 0.72
CA CYS A 295 6.73 10.42 2.01
C CYS A 295 7.73 9.24 1.90
N PRO A 296 9.04 9.46 1.69
CA PRO A 296 10.02 8.40 1.37
C PRO A 296 10.12 7.26 2.38
N GLU A 297 9.71 7.47 3.62
CA GLU A 297 9.65 6.42 4.64
C GLU A 297 8.74 5.26 4.24
N LEU A 298 7.78 5.47 3.34
CA LEU A 298 6.93 4.41 2.78
C LEU A 298 7.72 3.43 1.91
N LEU A 299 8.80 3.88 1.25
CA LEU A 299 9.63 3.05 0.38
C LEU A 299 10.19 1.81 1.11
N ILE A 300 10.42 1.92 2.43
CA ILE A 300 10.99 0.80 3.19
C ILE A 300 10.03 -0.38 3.34
N SER A 301 8.72 -0.16 3.19
CA SER A 301 7.73 -1.25 3.19
C SER A 301 8.05 -2.32 2.14
N ARG A 302 8.65 -1.92 1.01
CA ARG A 302 9.09 -2.78 -0.09
C ARG A 302 10.18 -3.77 0.32
N LEU A 303 10.95 -3.46 1.36
CA LEU A 303 12.00 -4.33 1.86
C LEU A 303 11.44 -5.60 2.48
N PHE A 304 10.31 -5.51 3.18
CA PHE A 304 9.79 -6.59 4.03
C PHE A 304 8.35 -6.98 3.76
N THR A 305 7.61 -6.30 2.86
CA THR A 305 6.21 -6.64 2.58
C THR A 305 6.10 -7.54 1.37
N GLU A 306 5.65 -8.78 1.58
CA GLU A 306 5.33 -9.70 0.48
C GLU A 306 4.13 -9.18 -0.32
N VAL A 307 4.01 -9.55 -1.59
CA VAL A 307 2.86 -9.21 -2.43
C VAL A 307 1.52 -9.46 -1.70
N LEU A 308 0.58 -8.53 -1.80
CA LEU A 308 -0.71 -8.60 -1.12
C LEU A 308 -1.65 -9.59 -1.83
N ASN A 309 -2.29 -10.47 -1.07
CA ASN A 309 -3.40 -11.30 -1.54
C ASN A 309 -4.74 -10.56 -1.44
N ARG A 310 -5.79 -11.14 -2.02
CA ARG A 310 -7.14 -10.58 -2.12
C ARG A 310 -7.78 -10.15 -0.79
N THR A 311 -7.38 -10.73 0.35
CA THR A 311 -7.94 -10.42 1.67
C THR A 311 -6.92 -9.78 2.62
N GLU A 312 -5.95 -9.07 2.03
CA GLU A 312 -4.88 -8.42 2.77
C GLU A 312 -4.78 -6.92 2.47
N ALA A 313 -4.27 -6.15 3.41
CA ALA A 313 -3.94 -4.75 3.24
C ALA A 313 -2.68 -4.43 4.05
N LEU A 314 -1.94 -3.39 3.65
CA LEU A 314 -0.84 -2.85 4.45
C LEU A 314 -1.26 -1.51 5.05
N HIS A 315 -1.19 -1.39 6.37
CA HIS A 315 -1.37 -0.12 7.06
C HIS A 315 -0.02 0.47 7.43
N VAL A 316 0.13 1.78 7.24
CA VAL A 316 1.30 2.54 7.68
C VAL A 316 0.85 3.71 8.54
N ILE A 317 1.43 3.81 9.74
CA ILE A 317 1.14 4.88 10.69
C ILE A 317 2.43 5.61 11.03
N GLY A 318 2.44 6.93 10.87
CA GLY A 318 3.53 7.78 11.33
C GLY A 318 4.48 8.29 10.25
N ALA A 319 4.26 7.93 8.98
CA ALA A 319 5.05 8.44 7.87
C ALA A 319 4.95 9.97 7.78
N GLU A 320 6.08 10.61 7.51
CA GLU A 320 6.22 12.06 7.35
C GLU A 320 6.26 12.45 5.88
N GLN A 321 5.60 13.55 5.53
CA GLN A 321 5.76 14.18 4.22
C GLN A 321 6.95 15.16 4.26
N PHE A 322 7.80 15.07 3.24
CA PHE A 322 9.02 15.89 3.12
C PHE A 322 8.97 16.82 1.91
N SER A 323 8.23 16.47 0.86
CA SER A 323 8.21 17.23 -0.38
C SER A 323 6.82 17.78 -0.72
N GLU A 324 6.80 19.00 -1.26
CA GLU A 324 5.71 19.49 -2.08
C GLU A 324 5.92 19.06 -3.54
N TYR A 325 4.82 18.96 -4.29
CA TYR A 325 4.86 18.60 -5.70
C TYR A 325 3.77 19.32 -6.50
N THR A 326 3.91 19.30 -7.82
CA THR A 326 2.87 19.68 -8.78
C THR A 326 2.75 18.59 -9.86
N GLY A 327 1.67 18.65 -10.62
CA GLY A 327 1.43 17.74 -11.74
C GLY A 327 1.14 16.29 -11.31
N TYR A 328 1.05 15.41 -12.30
CA TYR A 328 0.68 14.00 -12.11
C TYR A 328 1.20 13.17 -13.28
N ALA A 329 1.60 11.93 -13.04
CA ALA A 329 2.12 11.04 -14.08
C ALA A 329 3.29 11.65 -14.87
N GLY A 330 3.08 12.00 -16.14
CA GLY A 330 4.12 12.56 -16.99
C GLY A 330 4.52 13.99 -16.64
N THR A 331 3.67 14.73 -15.94
CA THR A 331 3.89 16.13 -15.56
C THR A 331 4.30 16.31 -14.10
N PHE A 332 4.54 15.22 -13.37
CA PHE A 332 4.98 15.28 -11.98
C PHE A 332 6.29 16.06 -11.84
N GLU A 333 6.32 17.02 -10.93
CA GLU A 333 7.46 17.89 -10.65
C GLU A 333 7.64 18.08 -9.14
N TRP A 334 8.88 18.00 -8.68
CA TRP A 334 9.22 18.34 -7.30
C TRP A 334 9.18 19.87 -7.13
N LYS A 335 8.36 20.36 -6.20
CA LYS A 335 8.12 21.79 -6.02
C LYS A 335 9.00 22.40 -4.91
N GLY A 336 9.30 21.64 -3.87
CA GLY A 336 10.05 22.16 -2.73
C GLY A 336 9.92 21.35 -1.44
N ASP A 337 10.38 21.95 -0.35
CA ASP A 337 10.25 21.43 1.02
C ASP A 337 8.80 21.48 1.49
N PHE A 338 8.39 20.43 2.21
CA PHE A 338 7.12 20.41 2.94
C PHE A 338 7.41 20.27 4.44
N VAL A 339 6.95 21.25 5.22
CA VAL A 339 7.02 21.19 6.69
C VAL A 339 5.77 20.49 7.21
N ASP A 340 5.89 19.20 7.50
CA ASP A 340 4.77 18.43 8.04
C ASP A 340 4.47 18.82 9.49
N GLU A 341 3.35 19.51 9.69
CA GLU A 341 2.83 19.93 11.00
C GLU A 341 1.92 18.87 11.65
N THR A 342 1.75 17.70 11.04
CA THR A 342 0.88 16.65 11.57
C THR A 342 1.35 16.24 12.97
N PRO A 343 0.51 16.37 14.00
CA PRO A 343 0.91 16.11 15.39
C PRO A 343 1.32 14.65 15.58
N ARG A 344 2.19 14.40 16.55
CA ARG A 344 2.59 13.04 16.93
C ARG A 344 1.65 12.45 17.99
N ASP A 345 1.52 11.14 18.01
CA ASP A 345 0.88 10.40 19.08
C ASP A 345 1.84 10.15 20.25
N ALA A 346 1.34 9.50 21.31
CA ALA A 346 2.12 9.18 22.51
C ALA A 346 3.31 8.23 22.26
N CYS A 347 3.37 7.58 21.08
CA CYS A 347 4.46 6.70 20.67
C CYS A 347 5.39 7.36 19.65
N GLY A 348 5.26 8.67 19.39
CA GLY A 348 6.12 9.41 18.46
C GLY A 348 5.78 9.23 16.98
N ARG A 349 4.68 8.55 16.64
CA ARG A 349 4.19 8.45 15.26
C ARG A 349 3.44 9.71 14.89
N ARG A 350 3.68 10.27 13.70
CA ARG A 350 2.77 11.28 13.16
C ARG A 350 1.34 10.73 13.06
N LYS A 351 0.33 11.56 13.31
CA LYS A 351 -1.10 11.22 13.19
C LYS A 351 -1.57 11.10 11.73
N CYS A 352 -0.75 10.45 10.93
CA CYS A 352 -0.95 10.11 9.53
C CYS A 352 -1.17 8.59 9.43
N HIS A 353 -2.32 8.18 8.91
CA HIS A 353 -2.68 6.76 8.74
C HIS A 353 -2.97 6.49 7.27
N ILE A 354 -2.11 5.69 6.65
CA ILE A 354 -2.22 5.30 5.25
C ILE A 354 -2.60 3.81 5.20
N VAL A 355 -3.42 3.44 4.22
CA VAL A 355 -3.69 2.04 3.89
C VAL A 355 -3.49 1.77 2.41
N ALA A 356 -2.62 0.82 2.09
CA ALA A 356 -2.40 0.31 0.75
C ALA A 356 -3.38 -0.84 0.47
N ILE A 357 -4.27 -0.61 -0.50
CA ILE A 357 -5.18 -1.62 -1.05
C ILE A 357 -5.09 -1.64 -2.58
N ASP A 358 -4.84 -2.81 -3.15
CA ASP A 358 -4.70 -2.96 -4.59
C ASP A 358 -6.02 -3.29 -5.27
N ALA A 359 -6.42 -2.52 -6.28
CA ALA A 359 -7.57 -2.82 -7.15
C ALA A 359 -7.20 -3.89 -8.20
N LEU A 360 -8.20 -4.51 -8.82
CA LEU A 360 -7.96 -5.34 -10.00
C LEU A 360 -7.71 -4.45 -11.23
N HIS A 361 -6.84 -4.92 -12.11
CA HIS A 361 -6.67 -4.36 -13.46
C HIS A 361 -7.64 -5.06 -14.42
N PHE A 362 -8.46 -4.30 -15.14
CA PHE A 362 -9.45 -4.84 -16.08
C PHE A 362 -9.04 -4.58 -17.53
N ALA A 363 -8.89 -5.65 -18.31
CA ALA A 363 -8.63 -5.52 -19.75
C ALA A 363 -9.86 -4.98 -20.50
N GLU A 364 -11.06 -5.39 -20.07
CA GLU A 364 -12.34 -4.93 -20.60
C GLU A 364 -13.21 -4.42 -19.47
N GLU A 365 -13.79 -3.23 -19.67
CA GLU A 365 -14.61 -2.56 -18.66
C GLU A 365 -15.77 -3.43 -18.17
N VAL A 366 -16.41 -4.20 -19.06
CA VAL A 366 -17.56 -5.05 -18.72
C VAL A 366 -17.25 -6.14 -17.69
N GLN A 367 -15.98 -6.56 -17.58
CA GLN A 367 -15.59 -7.65 -16.68
C GLN A 367 -15.79 -7.27 -15.22
N GLN A 368 -15.58 -6.00 -14.86
CA GLN A 368 -15.62 -5.56 -13.46
C GLN A 368 -17.00 -5.71 -12.80
N PHE A 369 -18.07 -5.76 -13.60
CA PHE A 369 -19.42 -5.99 -13.12
C PHE A 369 -19.69 -7.47 -12.79
N GLN A 370 -18.78 -8.40 -13.07
CA GLN A 370 -18.94 -9.80 -12.66
C GLN A 370 -18.97 -9.89 -11.13
N ALA A 371 -19.96 -10.59 -10.57
CA ALA A 371 -20.17 -10.68 -9.13
C ALA A 371 -18.91 -11.08 -8.36
N LYS A 372 -18.17 -12.10 -8.83
CA LYS A 372 -16.91 -12.55 -8.23
C LYS A 372 -15.82 -11.45 -8.15
N LEU A 373 -15.79 -10.53 -9.12
CA LEU A 373 -14.81 -9.45 -9.17
C LEU A 373 -15.27 -8.29 -8.29
N MET A 374 -16.56 -7.95 -8.29
CA MET A 374 -17.13 -6.97 -7.35
C MET A 374 -16.93 -7.40 -5.89
N ILE A 375 -17.15 -8.68 -5.56
CA ILE A 375 -16.91 -9.24 -4.21
C ILE A 375 -15.43 -9.08 -3.82
N ARG A 376 -14.52 -9.35 -4.75
CA ARG A 376 -13.08 -9.17 -4.51
C ARG A 376 -12.77 -7.72 -4.14
N GLU A 377 -13.28 -6.75 -4.90
CA GLU A 377 -13.03 -5.32 -4.63
C GLU A 377 -13.66 -4.87 -3.31
N LEU A 378 -14.90 -5.29 -3.03
CA LEU A 378 -15.58 -5.05 -1.76
C LEU A 378 -14.79 -5.62 -0.57
N ASN A 379 -14.33 -6.87 -0.68
CA ASN A 379 -13.58 -7.53 0.39
C ASN A 379 -12.20 -6.89 0.59
N LYS A 380 -11.53 -6.49 -0.48
CA LYS A 380 -10.25 -5.76 -0.41
C LYS A 380 -10.40 -4.42 0.31
N ALA A 381 -11.38 -3.61 -0.10
CA ALA A 381 -11.68 -2.34 0.57
C ALA A 381 -12.12 -2.57 2.02
N TYR A 382 -12.93 -3.59 2.30
CA TYR A 382 -13.34 -3.96 3.66
C TYR A 382 -12.14 -4.28 4.55
N VAL A 383 -11.19 -5.09 4.09
CA VAL A 383 -9.98 -5.41 4.84
C VAL A 383 -9.20 -4.13 5.17
N GLY A 384 -9.07 -3.20 4.22
CA GLY A 384 -8.41 -1.92 4.45
C GLY A 384 -9.19 -0.98 5.38
N PHE A 385 -10.52 -0.93 5.28
CA PHE A 385 -11.33 0.07 6.00
C PHE A 385 -11.81 -0.42 7.36
N LEU A 386 -11.70 -1.72 7.65
CA LEU A 386 -12.07 -2.27 8.94
C LEU A 386 -11.31 -1.54 10.08
N PRO A 387 -11.99 -1.00 11.08
CA PRO A 387 -11.32 -0.40 12.23
C PRO A 387 -10.46 -1.44 12.97
N CYS A 388 -9.31 -1.04 13.52
CA CYS A 388 -8.45 -1.94 14.29
C CYS A 388 -9.10 -2.47 15.57
N GLU A 389 -10.07 -1.73 16.14
CA GLU A 389 -10.77 -2.12 17.36
C GLU A 389 -12.29 -1.90 17.24
N ARG A 390 -13.05 -2.82 17.85
CA ARG A 390 -14.49 -2.65 18.06
C ARG A 390 -14.70 -1.68 19.23
N GLY A 391 -15.58 -0.69 19.04
CA GLY A 391 -16.07 0.18 20.13
C GLY A 391 -15.30 1.48 20.36
N LYS A 392 -14.27 1.80 19.56
CA LYS A 392 -13.63 3.13 19.56
C LYS A 392 -14.18 4.01 18.42
N PRO A 393 -14.12 5.35 18.56
CA PRO A 393 -14.49 6.27 17.48
C PRO A 393 -13.72 5.92 16.20
N THR A 394 -14.46 5.65 15.14
CA THR A 394 -13.92 5.39 13.80
C THR A 394 -13.69 6.71 13.11
N TYR A 395 -12.48 6.94 12.60
CA TYR A 395 -12.20 8.12 11.77
C TYR A 395 -12.74 7.89 10.36
N GLY A 396 -13.10 8.96 9.65
CA GLY A 396 -13.48 8.85 8.24
C GLY A 396 -12.36 8.26 7.36
N VAL A 397 -12.71 7.94 6.13
CA VAL A 397 -11.81 7.47 5.07
C VAL A 397 -11.67 8.59 4.04
N ALA A 398 -10.44 8.94 3.66
CA ALA A 398 -10.14 9.82 2.55
C ALA A 398 -9.68 8.96 1.37
N SER A 399 -10.45 8.96 0.29
CA SER A 399 -10.23 8.12 -0.89
C SER A 399 -10.67 8.85 -2.16
N GLY A 400 -10.80 8.14 -3.27
CA GLY A 400 -11.22 8.67 -4.56
C GLY A 400 -11.33 7.57 -5.60
N ASN A 401 -10.90 7.87 -6.82
CA ASN A 401 -10.97 7.01 -8.02
C ASN A 401 -10.03 5.77 -7.98
N TRP A 402 -10.15 4.96 -6.92
CA TRP A 402 -9.37 3.76 -6.66
C TRP A 402 -9.47 2.74 -7.81
N GLY A 403 -8.34 2.47 -8.47
CA GLY A 403 -8.27 1.54 -9.58
C GLY A 403 -8.89 2.02 -10.90
N CYS A 404 -9.26 3.30 -11.02
CA CYS A 404 -9.98 3.79 -12.20
C CYS A 404 -9.07 4.37 -13.30
N GLY A 405 -7.83 4.73 -12.97
CA GLY A 405 -6.85 5.23 -13.94
C GLY A 405 -6.16 4.10 -14.68
N ALA A 406 -4.89 3.85 -14.36
CA ALA A 406 -4.07 2.81 -15.01
C ALA A 406 -4.66 1.38 -14.94
N PHE A 407 -5.63 1.12 -14.05
CA PHE A 407 -6.25 -0.19 -13.85
C PHE A 407 -7.63 -0.32 -14.50
N ASN A 408 -8.11 0.73 -15.19
CA ASN A 408 -9.29 0.71 -16.05
C ASN A 408 -10.60 0.30 -15.34
N GLY A 409 -10.74 0.64 -14.06
CA GLY A 409 -12.00 0.53 -13.32
C GLY A 409 -12.98 1.68 -13.63
N ASP A 410 -14.27 1.40 -13.54
CA ASP A 410 -15.34 2.38 -13.62
C ASP A 410 -15.49 3.12 -12.29
N SER A 411 -15.39 4.46 -12.34
CA SER A 411 -15.40 5.32 -11.15
C SER A 411 -16.76 5.35 -10.45
N LYS A 412 -17.86 5.20 -11.19
CA LYS A 412 -19.22 5.10 -10.65
C LYS A 412 -19.39 3.80 -9.83
N LEU A 413 -18.98 2.66 -10.38
CA LEU A 413 -18.97 1.39 -9.65
C LEU A 413 -18.03 1.47 -8.44
N LYS A 414 -16.78 1.90 -8.63
CA LYS A 414 -15.77 1.91 -7.56
C LYS A 414 -16.14 2.85 -6.40
N SER A 415 -16.73 4.01 -6.67
CA SER A 415 -17.26 4.88 -5.61
C SER A 415 -18.38 4.20 -4.83
N LEU A 416 -19.36 3.59 -5.51
CA LEU A 416 -20.44 2.86 -4.86
C LEU A 416 -19.95 1.69 -3.99
N LEU A 417 -18.98 0.89 -4.47
CA LEU A 417 -18.40 -0.20 -3.66
C LEU A 417 -17.70 0.33 -2.40
N GLN A 418 -16.98 1.45 -2.49
CA GLN A 418 -16.37 2.09 -1.33
C GLN A 418 -17.40 2.64 -0.36
N ILE A 419 -18.50 3.24 -0.85
CA ILE A 419 -19.63 3.71 -0.03
C ILE A 419 -20.29 2.53 0.70
N MET A 420 -20.49 1.38 0.04
CA MET A 420 -21.02 0.17 0.67
C MET A 420 -20.12 -0.30 1.82
N VAL A 421 -18.80 -0.30 1.62
CA VAL A 421 -17.83 -0.71 2.65
C VAL A 421 -17.81 0.29 3.82
N CYS A 422 -17.80 1.59 3.53
CA CYS A 422 -17.87 2.65 4.53
C CYS A 422 -19.15 2.56 5.36
N THR A 423 -20.29 2.27 4.70
CA THR A 423 -21.57 2.02 5.35
C THR A 423 -21.50 0.82 6.30
N LEU A 424 -20.92 -0.30 5.84
CA LEU A 424 -20.75 -1.52 6.64
C LEU A 424 -19.82 -1.30 7.84
N THR A 425 -18.77 -0.49 7.66
CA THR A 425 -17.75 -0.23 8.69
C THR A 425 -18.07 0.97 9.58
N ARG A 426 -19.19 1.68 9.35
CA ARG A 426 -19.60 2.90 10.05
C ARG A 426 -18.50 3.97 10.02
N ARG A 427 -18.05 4.30 8.80
CA ARG A 427 -17.03 5.33 8.56
C ARG A 427 -17.55 6.31 7.54
N ASP A 428 -17.40 7.59 7.82
CA ASP A 428 -17.65 8.63 6.82
C ASP A 428 -16.62 8.53 5.70
N LEU A 429 -16.97 9.01 4.51
CA LEU A 429 -16.13 8.98 3.33
C LEU A 429 -15.94 10.40 2.78
N VAL A 430 -14.69 10.83 2.67
CA VAL A 430 -14.30 11.97 1.84
C VAL A 430 -13.79 11.41 0.51
N TYR A 431 -14.46 11.72 -0.59
CA TYR A 431 -14.17 11.18 -1.92
C TYR A 431 -13.68 12.27 -2.86
N PHE A 432 -12.44 12.15 -3.34
CA PHE A 432 -11.86 13.07 -4.30
C PHE A 432 -12.07 12.58 -5.74
N THR A 433 -12.69 13.42 -6.57
CA THR A 433 -12.91 13.15 -8.00
C THR A 433 -11.80 13.69 -8.91
N PHE A 434 -10.85 14.44 -8.34
CA PHE A 434 -9.68 14.99 -9.03
C PHE A 434 -10.04 15.83 -10.27
N GLY A 435 -10.91 16.82 -10.07
CA GLY A 435 -11.35 17.78 -11.09
C GLY A 435 -12.63 17.38 -11.84
N ASP A 436 -13.12 16.14 -11.67
CA ASP A 436 -14.34 15.69 -12.34
C ASP A 436 -15.61 16.12 -11.58
N ALA A 437 -16.15 17.27 -11.98
CA ALA A 437 -17.39 17.83 -11.43
C ALA A 437 -18.64 17.00 -11.78
N THR A 438 -18.64 16.33 -12.94
CA THR A 438 -19.75 15.48 -13.37
C THR A 438 -19.83 14.23 -12.49
N LEU A 439 -18.69 13.59 -12.22
CA LEU A 439 -18.62 12.47 -11.29
C LEU A 439 -19.04 12.89 -9.88
N LYS A 440 -18.64 14.10 -9.42
CA LYS A 440 -19.07 14.63 -8.13
C LYS A 440 -20.60 14.67 -8.04
N SER A 441 -21.26 15.36 -8.97
CA SER A 441 -22.74 15.46 -8.99
C SER A 441 -23.40 14.08 -9.06
N ASN A 442 -22.88 13.17 -9.88
CA ASN A 442 -23.42 11.80 -9.98
C ASN A 442 -23.35 11.06 -8.63
N ILE A 443 -22.23 11.14 -7.91
CA ILE A 443 -22.07 10.45 -6.62
C ILE A 443 -22.97 11.10 -5.55
N ASP A 444 -23.05 12.43 -5.50
CA ASP A 444 -23.90 13.16 -4.55
C ASP A 444 -25.39 12.81 -4.75
N GLU A 445 -25.87 12.85 -5.99
CA GLU A 445 -27.25 12.50 -6.35
C GLU A 445 -27.55 11.04 -6.01
N LEU A 446 -26.65 10.11 -6.34
CA LEU A 446 -26.86 8.69 -6.03
C LEU A 446 -26.90 8.47 -4.52
N PHE A 447 -25.94 9.02 -3.77
CA PHE A 447 -25.89 8.83 -2.33
C PHE A 447 -27.15 9.39 -1.64
N THR A 448 -27.59 10.58 -2.05
CA THR A 448 -28.85 11.18 -1.58
C THR A 448 -30.03 10.26 -1.86
N PHE A 449 -30.12 9.74 -3.09
CA PHE A 449 -31.18 8.79 -3.47
C PHE A 449 -31.15 7.49 -2.64
N LEU A 450 -29.97 6.90 -2.41
CA LEU A 450 -29.83 5.69 -1.58
C LEU A 450 -30.31 5.92 -0.14
N VAL A 451 -30.08 7.11 0.40
CA VAL A 451 -30.51 7.54 1.74
C VAL A 451 -32.02 7.77 1.78
N GLU A 452 -32.57 8.53 0.84
CA GLU A 452 -34.00 8.85 0.75
C GLU A 452 -34.87 7.60 0.55
N GLN A 453 -34.45 6.70 -0.35
CA GLN A 453 -35.13 5.42 -0.57
C GLN A 453 -34.93 4.43 0.57
N ASN A 454 -34.14 4.80 1.58
CA ASN A 454 -33.83 3.97 2.73
C ASN A 454 -33.39 2.56 2.29
N LEU A 455 -32.37 2.49 1.43
CA LEU A 455 -31.86 1.21 0.93
C LEU A 455 -30.84 0.60 1.90
N ALA A 456 -30.80 -0.73 1.95
CA ALA A 456 -29.73 -1.46 2.63
C ALA A 456 -28.67 -1.95 1.63
N ILE A 457 -27.48 -2.27 2.16
CA ILE A 457 -26.36 -2.83 1.37
C ILE A 457 -26.81 -4.05 0.54
N ARG A 458 -27.62 -4.96 1.11
CA ARG A 458 -28.16 -6.11 0.39
C ARG A 458 -28.99 -5.74 -0.85
N ASP A 459 -29.73 -4.63 -0.81
CA ASP A 459 -30.61 -4.21 -1.89
C ASP A 459 -29.79 -3.69 -3.08
N VAL A 460 -28.77 -2.89 -2.77
CA VAL A 460 -27.77 -2.40 -3.75
C VAL A 460 -26.95 -3.55 -4.33
N TRP A 461 -26.49 -4.50 -3.50
CA TRP A 461 -25.75 -5.67 -3.95
C TRP A 461 -26.57 -6.51 -4.96
N ARG A 462 -27.84 -6.78 -4.66
CA ARG A 462 -28.75 -7.48 -5.57
C ARG A 462 -28.94 -6.71 -6.88
N CYS A 463 -29.07 -5.39 -6.81
CA CYS A 463 -29.16 -4.53 -7.99
C CYS A 463 -27.92 -4.63 -8.89
N LEU A 464 -26.72 -4.50 -8.31
CA LEU A 464 -25.45 -4.62 -9.03
C LEU A 464 -25.32 -5.95 -9.78
N CYS A 465 -25.72 -7.04 -9.13
CA CYS A 465 -25.64 -8.35 -9.73
C CYS A 465 -26.74 -8.64 -10.78
N GLU A 466 -27.87 -7.93 -10.73
CA GLU A 466 -28.85 -7.95 -11.81
C GLU A 466 -28.39 -7.13 -13.01
N PHE A 467 -27.82 -5.94 -12.78
CA PHE A 467 -27.22 -5.10 -13.82
C PHE A 467 -26.18 -5.89 -14.61
N SER A 468 -25.28 -6.58 -13.89
CA SER A 468 -24.28 -7.50 -14.46
C SER A 468 -24.86 -8.56 -15.41
N ARG A 469 -26.05 -9.11 -15.07
CA ARG A 469 -26.68 -10.20 -15.82
C ARG A 469 -27.48 -9.73 -17.02
N LYS A 470 -28.18 -8.60 -16.90
CA LYS A 470 -29.14 -8.17 -17.92
C LYS A 470 -28.48 -7.60 -19.18
N LYS A 471 -27.16 -7.30 -19.17
CA LYS A 471 -26.40 -6.73 -20.31
C LYS A 471 -27.19 -5.63 -21.03
N LEU A 472 -27.91 -4.77 -20.29
CA LEU A 472 -28.89 -3.86 -20.88
C LEU A 472 -28.18 -2.85 -21.77
N PRO A 473 -28.39 -2.88 -23.10
CA PRO A 473 -27.81 -1.89 -23.99
C PRO A 473 -28.39 -0.51 -23.63
N GLY A 474 -27.52 0.49 -23.43
CA GLY A 474 -27.94 1.89 -23.31
C GLY A 474 -28.22 2.42 -21.89
N TYR A 475 -28.09 1.62 -20.83
CA TYR A 475 -28.23 2.11 -19.44
C TYR A 475 -26.87 2.19 -18.75
N THR A 476 -26.56 3.32 -18.11
CA THR A 476 -25.45 3.35 -17.13
C THR A 476 -25.87 2.64 -15.83
N LEU A 477 -24.90 2.27 -14.99
CA LEU A 477 -25.18 1.66 -13.69
C LEU A 477 -26.17 2.49 -12.86
N TYR A 478 -25.98 3.81 -12.81
CA TYR A 478 -26.80 4.70 -11.99
C TYR A 478 -28.21 4.82 -12.56
N ASP A 479 -28.37 4.92 -13.89
CA ASP A 479 -29.68 4.95 -14.54
C ASP A 479 -30.51 3.70 -14.21
N TYR A 480 -29.87 2.53 -14.26
CA TYR A 480 -30.52 1.28 -13.90
C TYR A 480 -30.96 1.26 -12.42
N MET A 481 -30.13 1.78 -11.52
CA MET A 481 -30.46 1.88 -10.10
C MET A 481 -31.65 2.82 -9.86
N TYR A 482 -31.66 4.01 -10.47
CA TYR A 482 -32.77 4.94 -10.34
C TYR A 482 -34.07 4.34 -10.87
N GLN A 483 -34.04 3.72 -12.06
CA GLN A 483 -35.22 3.08 -12.63
C GLN A 483 -35.75 1.97 -11.72
N LYS A 484 -34.87 1.12 -11.18
CA LYS A 484 -35.27 -0.01 -10.35
C LYS A 484 -35.95 0.41 -9.04
N PHE A 485 -35.50 1.50 -8.42
CA PHE A 485 -35.94 1.90 -7.09
C PHE A 485 -36.91 3.09 -7.07
N ARG A 486 -37.11 3.81 -8.18
CA ARG A 486 -38.15 4.86 -8.28
C ARG A 486 -39.56 4.30 -8.46
N ASP A 487 -39.72 3.19 -9.19
CA ASP A 487 -41.03 2.60 -9.48
C ASP A 487 -41.29 1.35 -8.61
N PRO A 488 -42.10 1.42 -7.54
CA PRO A 488 -42.59 0.23 -6.87
C PRO A 488 -43.72 -0.37 -7.74
N ALA A 489 -43.39 -1.03 -8.84
CA ALA A 489 -44.41 -1.77 -9.58
C ALA A 489 -44.93 -2.93 -8.69
N PRO A 490 -46.23 -3.04 -8.42
CA PRO A 490 -46.78 -4.19 -7.72
C PRO A 490 -46.62 -5.41 -8.62
N GLN A 491 -45.74 -6.33 -8.25
CA GLN A 491 -45.68 -7.65 -8.89
C GLN A 491 -46.95 -8.44 -8.50
N THR A 492 -48.06 -8.13 -9.17
CA THR A 492 -49.20 -9.04 -9.24
C THR A 492 -48.87 -10.10 -10.28
N SER A 493 -48.55 -11.30 -9.79
CA SER A 493 -48.46 -12.50 -10.59
C SER A 493 -49.81 -12.78 -11.26
N LYS A 494 -49.98 -12.40 -12.52
CA LYS A 494 -50.97 -13.03 -13.40
C LYS A 494 -50.25 -14.08 -14.25
N PHE A 495 -50.06 -15.26 -13.65
CA PHE A 495 -49.81 -16.48 -14.40
C PHE A 495 -51.15 -16.95 -14.98
N SER A 496 -51.29 -16.85 -16.31
CA SER A 496 -52.29 -17.63 -17.05
C SER A 496 -51.72 -19.02 -17.31
N PRO A 497 -52.47 -20.12 -17.11
CA PRO A 497 -51.98 -21.45 -17.37
C PRO A 497 -52.06 -21.72 -18.88
N GLY A 498 -50.90 -21.75 -19.55
CA GLY A 498 -50.77 -22.09 -20.96
C GLY A 498 -49.49 -22.88 -21.21
N SER A 499 -49.68 -24.14 -21.58
CA SER A 499 -48.68 -25.21 -21.78
C SER A 499 -47.55 -24.90 -22.76
N SER A 500 -46.31 -25.25 -22.39
CA SER A 500 -45.47 -26.20 -23.14
C SER A 500 -44.15 -26.45 -22.40
N HIS A 501 -43.85 -27.72 -22.17
CA HIS A 501 -42.58 -28.18 -21.61
C HIS A 501 -41.42 -27.83 -22.54
N SER A 502 -40.53 -26.95 -22.07
CA SER A 502 -39.12 -26.96 -22.48
C SER A 502 -38.27 -26.95 -21.21
N SER A 503 -37.47 -28.00 -21.06
CA SER A 503 -36.51 -28.19 -19.99
C SER A 503 -35.54 -27.00 -19.91
N PRO A 504 -35.21 -26.48 -18.71
CA PRO A 504 -34.23 -25.41 -18.59
C PRO A 504 -32.83 -25.93 -18.98
N SER A 505 -32.16 -25.16 -19.83
CA SER A 505 -30.74 -25.28 -20.17
C SER A 505 -29.85 -25.11 -18.93
N PRO A 506 -28.60 -25.60 -18.93
CA PRO A 506 -27.82 -25.76 -17.70
C PRO A 506 -27.55 -24.42 -17.00
N GLU A 507 -27.81 -24.47 -15.71
CA GLU A 507 -27.89 -23.45 -14.68
C GLU A 507 -26.82 -22.33 -14.73
N THR A 508 -27.28 -21.09 -14.88
CA THR A 508 -26.52 -19.90 -14.50
C THR A 508 -26.56 -19.77 -12.96
N PRO A 509 -25.43 -19.66 -12.25
CA PRO A 509 -25.41 -19.66 -10.79
C PRO A 509 -26.27 -18.53 -10.20
N SER A 510 -27.05 -18.82 -9.16
CA SER A 510 -27.78 -17.82 -8.40
C SER A 510 -26.83 -16.82 -7.71
N LEU A 511 -27.38 -15.69 -7.26
CA LEU A 511 -26.63 -14.68 -6.48
C LEU A 511 -25.91 -15.27 -5.27
N VAL A 512 -26.58 -16.22 -4.63
CA VAL A 512 -26.10 -16.97 -3.48
C VAL A 512 -24.98 -17.90 -3.94
N ASP A 513 -25.13 -18.57 -5.08
CA ASP A 513 -24.13 -19.49 -5.63
C ASP A 513 -22.83 -18.78 -6.01
N CYS A 514 -22.87 -17.53 -6.47
CA CYS A 514 -21.63 -16.77 -6.75
C CYS A 514 -20.81 -16.45 -5.48
N LEU A 515 -21.49 -16.13 -4.38
CA LEU A 515 -20.86 -15.90 -3.08
C LEU A 515 -20.42 -17.22 -2.45
N ASP A 516 -21.28 -18.23 -2.48
CA ASP A 516 -21.00 -19.55 -1.94
C ASP A 516 -19.85 -20.21 -2.71
N ASP A 517 -19.77 -20.08 -4.05
CA ASP A 517 -18.63 -20.52 -4.84
C ASP A 517 -17.35 -19.76 -4.51
N TYR A 518 -17.44 -18.44 -4.36
CA TYR A 518 -16.29 -17.60 -3.98
C TYR A 518 -15.73 -18.03 -2.62
N TYR A 519 -16.61 -18.28 -1.65
CA TYR A 519 -16.23 -18.70 -0.30
C TYR A 519 -15.90 -20.20 -0.19
N ALA A 520 -16.49 -21.06 -1.03
CA ALA A 520 -16.27 -22.52 -1.02
C ALA A 520 -14.99 -22.93 -1.75
N ARG A 521 -14.60 -22.23 -2.83
CA ARG A 521 -13.28 -22.44 -3.47
C ARG A 521 -12.12 -22.18 -2.52
N ASP A 522 -12.35 -21.33 -1.51
CA ASP A 522 -11.37 -20.96 -0.48
C ASP A 522 -11.52 -21.78 0.82
N ASN A 523 -12.50 -22.67 0.91
CA ASN A 523 -12.72 -23.53 2.08
C ASN A 523 -13.30 -24.90 1.64
N PRO A 524 -12.45 -25.89 1.30
CA PRO A 524 -12.88 -27.17 0.72
C PRO A 524 -13.78 -28.02 1.65
N ASN A 525 -13.94 -27.65 2.92
CA ASN A 525 -14.61 -28.47 3.94
C ASN A 525 -16.05 -28.05 4.31
N LYS A 526 -16.78 -27.31 3.44
CA LYS A 526 -18.26 -27.12 3.49
C LYS A 526 -18.91 -27.05 4.89
N LYS A 527 -18.33 -26.34 5.87
CA LYS A 527 -19.03 -26.07 7.13
C LYS A 527 -19.76 -24.74 6.96
N LYS A 528 -21.09 -24.80 6.83
CA LYS A 528 -21.97 -23.62 6.98
C LYS A 528 -21.50 -22.86 8.23
N PRO A 529 -21.21 -21.56 8.14
CA PRO A 529 -20.95 -20.78 9.34
C PRO A 529 -22.18 -20.87 10.24
N PRO A 530 -22.00 -21.03 11.56
CA PRO A 530 -23.14 -20.98 12.46
C PRO A 530 -23.82 -19.61 12.29
N PRO A 531 -25.17 -19.53 12.39
CA PRO A 531 -25.84 -18.25 12.42
C PRO A 531 -25.19 -17.41 13.52
N ILE A 532 -25.05 -16.10 13.27
CA ILE A 532 -24.55 -15.13 14.24
C ILE A 532 -25.50 -15.16 15.45
N ARG A 533 -25.22 -16.07 16.38
CA ARG A 533 -25.77 -16.02 17.73
C ARG A 533 -25.09 -14.82 18.38
N SER A 534 -25.89 -14.04 19.09
CA SER A 534 -25.49 -12.88 19.89
C SER A 534 -24.04 -12.98 20.39
N PRO A 535 -23.24 -11.89 20.33
CA PRO A 535 -21.84 -11.92 20.67
C PRO A 535 -21.60 -12.52 22.07
N PRO A 536 -20.53 -13.31 22.28
CA PRO A 536 -20.20 -13.84 23.59
C PRO A 536 -20.06 -12.69 24.59
N LYS A 537 -20.70 -12.85 25.77
CA LYS A 537 -20.96 -11.78 26.73
C LYS A 537 -19.69 -11.16 27.34
N THR A 538 -18.49 -11.71 27.16
CA THR A 538 -17.24 -11.12 27.67
C THR A 538 -16.00 -11.51 26.85
N ILE A 539 -15.05 -10.58 26.78
CA ILE A 539 -13.74 -10.66 26.09
C ILE A 539 -12.80 -11.72 26.68
N ALA A 540 -13.01 -12.13 27.93
CA ALA A 540 -12.14 -13.05 28.65
C ALA A 540 -12.08 -14.47 28.02
N ASP A 541 -13.15 -14.88 27.33
CA ASP A 541 -13.23 -16.24 26.78
C ASP A 541 -12.56 -16.38 25.41
N PHE A 542 -12.33 -15.27 24.69
CA PHE A 542 -11.63 -15.28 23.40
C PHE A 542 -10.12 -15.42 23.56
N PHE A 543 -9.54 -14.76 24.58
CA PHE A 543 -8.09 -14.80 24.87
C PHE A 543 -7.64 -16.04 25.66
N LYS A 544 -8.56 -16.90 26.12
CA LYS A 544 -8.20 -18.18 26.78
C LYS A 544 -7.99 -19.35 25.81
N LYS A 545 -8.34 -19.18 24.52
CA LYS A 545 -8.24 -20.23 23.49
C LYS A 545 -7.23 -19.94 22.37
N LEU A 546 -6.59 -18.77 22.42
CA LEU A 546 -5.36 -18.43 21.71
C LEU A 546 -4.23 -18.43 22.74
#